data_AF-A0A0S8IC39-F1
#
_entry.id   AF-A0A0S8IC39-F1
#
_cell.length_a   1.000
_cell.length_b   1.000
_cell.length_c   1.000
_cell.angle_alpha   90.00
_cell.angle_beta   90.00
_cell.angle_gamma   90.00
#
_symmetry.space_group_name_H-M   'P 1'
#
loop_
_entity.id
_entity.type
_entity.pdbx_description
1 polymer ?
#
loop_
_entity_poly.entity_id
_entity_poly.type
_entity_poly.pdbx_seq_one_letter_code
_entity_poly.pdbx_strand_id
1 'polypeptide(L)'
;MNVQKIFDALHEDQENSELSIICGELEEQGYKVRLDGRDVTSAEILDSDHEDLEDKVGPLIVSLYKDGSLEQEFTLEFIDDHEVVIERKIE
;
A
#
# COMPACT_ATOMS: atom_id res chain seq x y z
N MET A 1 -5.63 4.62 -10.39
CA MET A 1 -4.51 4.90 -9.46
C MET A 1 -3.46 5.76 -10.15
N ASN A 2 -2.92 6.78 -9.47
CA ASN A 2 -1.75 7.53 -9.91
C ASN A 2 -0.51 7.03 -9.16
N VAL A 3 0.26 6.16 -9.81
CA VAL A 3 1.45 5.55 -9.21
C VAL A 3 2.61 6.53 -9.02
N GLN A 4 2.69 7.59 -9.84
CA GLN A 4 3.77 8.58 -9.74
C GLN A 4 3.74 9.28 -8.38
N LYS A 5 2.54 9.62 -7.90
CA LYS A 5 2.40 10.24 -6.58
C LYS A 5 2.86 9.34 -5.42
N ILE A 6 2.70 8.02 -5.57
CA ILE A 6 3.20 7.05 -4.58
C ILE A 6 4.73 7.13 -4.51
N PHE A 7 5.40 7.15 -5.67
CA PHE A 7 6.85 7.31 -5.73
C PHE A 7 7.32 8.68 -5.20
N ASP A 8 6.58 9.74 -5.50
CA ASP A 8 6.88 11.09 -5.00
C ASP A 8 6.77 11.12 -3.46
N ALA A 9 5.70 10.55 -2.89
CA ALA A 9 5.50 10.46 -1.44
C ALA A 9 6.60 9.64 -0.74
N LEU A 10 6.97 8.48 -1.30
CA LEU A 10 8.07 7.64 -0.79
C LEU A 10 9.43 8.36 -0.84
N HIS A 11 9.61 9.31 -1.76
CA HIS A 11 10.85 10.08 -1.83
C HIS A 11 10.88 11.25 -0.83
N GLU A 12 9.72 11.85 -0.55
CA GLU A 12 9.56 12.99 0.35
C GLU A 12 9.59 12.59 1.83
N ASP A 13 9.13 11.38 2.16
CA ASP A 13 9.07 10.84 3.51
C ASP A 13 9.89 9.56 3.64
N GLN A 14 11.01 9.65 4.37
CA GLN A 14 11.90 8.51 4.68
C GLN A 14 11.89 8.18 6.18
N GLU A 15 11.05 8.85 6.98
CA GLU A 15 10.99 8.64 8.42
C GLU A 15 9.86 7.69 8.82
N ASN A 16 8.85 7.53 7.95
CA ASN A 16 7.72 6.63 8.15
C ASN A 16 7.85 5.35 7.32
N SER A 17 7.09 4.32 7.72
CA SER A 17 6.98 3.05 6.99
C SER A 17 6.52 3.27 5.56
N GLU A 18 7.20 2.67 4.58
CA GLU A 18 6.81 2.72 3.18
C GLU A 18 5.37 2.23 2.98
N LEU A 19 4.94 1.21 3.73
CA LEU A 19 3.57 0.70 3.64
C LEU A 19 2.56 1.74 4.12
N SER A 20 2.87 2.46 5.20
CA SER A 20 2.04 3.56 5.70
C SER A 20 1.94 4.70 4.69
N ILE A 21 3.06 5.09 4.05
CA ILE A 21 3.15 6.15 3.04
C ILE A 21 2.34 5.77 1.80
N ILE A 22 2.52 4.54 1.30
CA ILE A 22 1.78 4.03 0.13
C ILE A 22 0.27 4.03 0.42
N CYS A 23 -0.15 3.54 1.58
CA CYS A 23 -1.57 3.52 1.95
C CYS A 23 -2.13 4.94 2.08
N GLY A 24 -1.38 5.87 2.68
CA GLY A 24 -1.79 7.27 2.85
C GLY A 24 -2.02 7.95 1.50
N GLU A 25 -1.08 7.81 0.57
CA GLU A 25 -1.23 8.40 -0.77
C GLU A 25 -2.41 7.76 -1.54
N LEU A 26 -2.64 6.45 -1.40
CA LEU A 26 -3.80 5.80 -2.01
C LEU A 26 -5.12 6.32 -1.44
N GLU A 27 -5.19 6.53 -0.13
CA GLU A 27 -6.33 7.14 0.56
C GLU A 27 -6.58 8.58 0.10
N GLU A 28 -5.52 9.39 -0.05
CA GLU A 28 -5.62 10.76 -0.58
C GLU A 28 -6.15 10.81 -2.02
N GLN A 29 -5.85 9.77 -2.82
CA GLN A 29 -6.42 9.59 -4.15
C GLN A 29 -7.89 9.11 -4.13
N GLY A 30 -8.46 8.89 -2.93
CA GLY A 30 -9.84 8.52 -2.69
C GLY A 30 -10.10 7.02 -2.78
N TYR A 31 -9.08 6.19 -2.60
CA TYR A 31 -9.24 4.74 -2.54
C TYR A 31 -9.48 4.27 -1.10
N LYS A 32 -10.32 3.25 -0.95
CA LYS A 32 -10.31 2.39 0.23
C LYS A 32 -9.35 1.23 -0.06
N VAL A 33 -8.37 1.04 0.83
CA VAL A 33 -7.31 0.04 0.68
C VAL A 33 -7.66 -1.22 1.46
N ARG A 34 -7.36 -2.37 0.85
CA ARG A 34 -7.43 -3.68 1.48
C ARG A 34 -6.15 -4.44 1.21
N LEU A 35 -5.48 -4.89 2.27
CA LEU A 35 -4.23 -5.65 2.22
C LEU A 35 -4.50 -7.10 2.62
N ASP A 36 -4.18 -8.06 1.75
CA ASP A 36 -4.44 -9.49 1.95
C ASP A 36 -5.87 -9.81 2.45
N GLY A 37 -6.85 -9.08 1.93
CA GLY A 37 -8.26 -9.25 2.28
C GLY A 37 -8.73 -8.47 3.51
N ARG A 38 -7.84 -7.76 4.22
CA ARG A 38 -8.15 -6.95 5.42
C ARG A 38 -8.28 -5.47 5.05
N ASP A 39 -9.37 -4.85 5.46
CA ASP A 39 -9.49 -3.38 5.35
C ASP A 39 -8.47 -2.76 6.32
N VAL A 40 -7.69 -1.80 5.84
CA VAL A 40 -6.65 -1.10 6.61
C VAL A 40 -6.78 0.40 6.40
N THR A 41 -6.16 1.17 7.29
CA THR A 41 -5.86 2.58 7.04
C THR A 41 -4.38 2.92 7.23
N SER A 42 -3.91 3.98 6.58
CA SER A 42 -2.54 4.50 6.77
C SER A 42 -2.22 4.81 8.23
N ALA A 43 -3.19 5.35 8.98
CA ALA A 43 -3.06 5.64 10.40
C ALA A 43 -2.89 4.38 11.25
N GLU A 44 -3.66 3.32 10.98
CA GLU A 44 -3.52 2.04 11.69
C GLU A 44 -2.16 1.39 11.43
N ILE A 45 -1.61 1.52 10.22
CA ILE A 45 -0.26 1.02 9.90
C ILE A 45 0.79 1.83 10.66
N LEU A 46 0.67 3.17 10.65
CA LEU A 46 1.60 4.06 11.36
C LEU A 46 1.60 3.83 12.89
N ASP A 47 0.44 3.50 13.47
CA ASP A 47 0.29 3.18 14.89
C ASP A 47 0.73 1.73 15.24
N SER A 48 1.28 0.98 14.27
CA SER A 48 1.73 -0.40 14.41
C SER A 48 0.61 -1.41 14.74
N ASP A 49 -0.64 -1.13 14.35
CA ASP A 49 -1.76 -2.06 14.55
C ASP A 49 -1.73 -3.26 13.57
N HIS A 50 -0.92 -3.17 12.52
CA HIS A 50 -0.76 -4.20 11.48
C HIS A 50 0.72 -4.57 11.22
N GLU A 51 1.53 -4.70 12.27
CA GLU A 51 2.95 -5.12 12.18
C GLU A 51 3.14 -6.38 11.32
N ASP A 52 2.17 -7.31 11.31
CA ASP A 52 2.24 -8.54 10.51
C ASP A 52 2.22 -8.30 8.99
N LEU A 53 1.72 -7.16 8.54
CA LEU A 53 1.74 -6.74 7.14
C LEU A 53 3.06 -6.08 6.76
N GLU A 54 3.68 -5.36 7.70
CA GLU A 54 4.99 -4.70 7.52
C GLU A 54 6.14 -5.72 7.56
N ASP A 55 6.08 -6.69 8.48
CA ASP A 55 7.07 -7.77 8.61
C ASP A 55 6.90 -8.89 7.57
N LYS A 56 5.90 -8.77 6.69
CA LYS A 56 5.57 -9.82 5.74
C LYS A 56 6.68 -10.02 4.72
N VAL A 57 7.28 -11.21 4.74
CA VAL A 57 8.20 -11.65 3.69
C VAL A 57 7.40 -12.15 2.48
N GLY A 58 7.55 -11.48 1.35
CA GLY A 58 6.94 -11.83 0.07
C GLY A 58 5.75 -10.92 -0.32
N PRO A 59 5.02 -11.26 -1.40
CA PRO A 59 4.06 -10.36 -2.01
C PRO A 59 2.80 -10.16 -1.15
N LEU A 60 2.45 -8.90 -0.94
CA LEU A 60 1.24 -8.41 -0.32
C LEU A 60 0.20 -8.09 -1.41
N ILE A 61 -1.01 -8.63 -1.29
CA ILE A 61 -2.09 -8.34 -2.25
C ILE A 61 -2.76 -7.03 -1.83
N VAL A 62 -2.76 -6.04 -2.73
CA VAL A 62 -3.43 -4.76 -2.55
C VAL A 62 -4.67 -4.71 -3.44
N SER A 63 -5.83 -4.61 -2.81
CA SER A 63 -7.12 -4.40 -3.50
C SER A 63 -7.61 -2.98 -3.22
N LEU A 64 -7.81 -2.20 -4.28
CA LEU A 64 -8.30 -0.82 -4.21
C LEU A 64 -9.79 -0.75 -4.56
N TYR A 65 -10.55 -0.14 -3.67
CA TYR A 65 -11.98 0.07 -3.85
C TYR A 65 -12.30 1.56 -4.00
N LYS A 66 -13.23 1.87 -4.89
CA LYS A 66 -13.80 3.20 -5.06
C LYS A 66 -15.31 3.09 -5.26
N ASP A 67 -16.07 3.93 -4.56
CA ASP A 67 -17.54 3.92 -4.57
C ASP A 67 -18.14 2.52 -4.30
N GLY A 68 -17.48 1.73 -3.44
CA GLY A 68 -17.91 0.39 -3.05
C GLY A 68 -17.60 -0.72 -4.05
N SER A 69 -16.96 -0.43 -5.18
CA SER A 69 -16.55 -1.41 -6.19
C SER A 69 -15.04 -1.62 -6.22
N LEU A 70 -14.60 -2.85 -6.50
CA LEU A 70 -13.18 -3.13 -6.75
C LEU A 70 -12.77 -2.44 -8.05
N GLU A 71 -11.82 -1.52 -7.97
CA GLU A 71 -11.31 -0.79 -9.14
C GLU A 71 -10.04 -1.44 -9.68
N GLN A 72 -9.14 -1.84 -8.79
CA GLN A 72 -7.82 -2.36 -9.15
C GLN A 72 -7.31 -3.33 -8.09
N GLU A 73 -6.54 -4.34 -8.53
CA GLU A 73 -5.78 -5.23 -7.66
C GLU A 73 -4.36 -5.39 -8.19
N PHE A 74 -3.39 -5.40 -7.30
CA PHE A 74 -1.97 -5.53 -7.62
C PHE A 74 -1.19 -6.09 -6.42
N THR A 75 0.08 -6.40 -6.61
CA THR A 75 0.95 -6.87 -5.53
C THR A 75 2.04 -5.85 -5.22
N LEU A 76 2.32 -5.70 -3.93
CA LEU A 76 3.49 -5.00 -3.40
C LEU A 76 4.44 -6.04 -2.80
N GLU A 77 5.71 -5.98 -3.18
CA GLU A 77 6.75 -6.77 -2.54
C GLU A 77 7.92 -5.86 -2.16
N PHE A 78 8.33 -5.94 -0.89
CA PHE A 78 9.51 -5.27 -0.36
C PHE A 78 10.68 -6.24 -0.51
N ILE A 79 11.65 -5.91 -1.37
CA ILE A 79 12.76 -6.81 -1.72
C ILE A 79 14.05 -6.51 -0.95
N ASP A 80 14.15 -5.32 -0.34
CA ASP A 80 15.20 -4.89 0.60
C ASP A 80 14.69 -3.64 1.36
N ASP A 81 15.41 -3.15 2.38
CA ASP A 81 15.01 -2.08 3.33
C ASP A 81 14.50 -0.76 2.68
N HIS A 82 14.56 -0.57 1.35
CA HIS A 82 14.11 0.65 0.66
C HIS A 82 13.65 0.41 -0.81
N GLU A 83 13.36 -0.83 -1.25
CA GLU A 83 13.00 -1.09 -2.66
C GLU A 83 11.63 -1.80 -2.78
N VAL A 84 10.69 -1.09 -3.41
CA VAL A 84 9.31 -1.53 -3.61
C VAL A 84 9.09 -1.93 -5.06
N VAL A 85 8.62 -3.16 -5.29
CA VAL A 85 8.17 -3.63 -6.60
C VAL A 85 6.64 -3.63 -6.67
N ILE A 86 6.09 -2.93 -7.65
CA ILE A 86 4.64 -2.87 -7.92
C ILE A 86 4.35 -3.69 -9.18
N GLU A 87 3.73 -4.86 -9.02
CA GLU A 87 3.37 -5.74 -10.15
C GLU A 87 1.85 -5.78 -10.36
N ARG A 88 1.43 -5.66 -11.63
CA ARG A 88 0.02 -5.80 -11.99
C ARG A 88 -0.37 -7.27 -12.07
N LYS A 89 -1.32 -7.69 -11.24
CA LYS A 89 -2.00 -8.97 -11.42
C LYS A 89 -3.08 -8.83 -12.48
N ILE A 90 -3.01 -9.60 -13.56
CA ILE A 90 -4.08 -9.74 -14.55
C ILE A 90 -4.47 -11.21 -14.54
N GLU A 91 -5.72 -11.50 -14.18
CA GLU A 91 -6.43 -12.74 -14.55
C GLU A 91 -7.61 -12.40 -15.46
#